data_AF-A0A8T5RY18-F1
#
_entry.id   AF-A0A8T5RY18-F1
#
_cell.length_a   1.000
_cell.length_b   1.000
_cell.length_c   1.000
_cell.angle_alpha   90.00
_cell.angle_beta   90.00
_cell.angle_gamma   90.00
#
_symmetry.space_group_name_H-M   'P 1'
#
loop_
_entity.id
_entity.type
_entity.pdbx_description
1 polymer ?
#
loop_
_entity_poly.entity_id
_entity_poly.type
_entity_poly.pdbx_seq_one_letter_code
_entity_poly.pdbx_strand_id
1 'polypeptide(L)'
;MIVSEINIKLTILGQWGVGKTSIVNSFIGKDFPSMYIPTIGSNIARKEYKLISNRVRLNIWDIGGQRSFNPLNPIFFSNLDSALLIFDLNNPKETLQELLQPYMKNLSKYSPECITYLIGNKSDLIKPEDSEILLNNIRQYQIEGFPIIFVSAKTQDNISEAFSLVIFNFLKKLEKESKDEQFKGISKRFLESINKTGEDLEHLIINLKEIDPNKLYNKITPTIIKKNVKNVESELLPLREIKDLTNAQEFDFDRNL
;
A
#
# COMPACT_ATOMS: atom_id res chain seq x y z
N MET A 1 20.40 11.58 -28.27
CA MET A 1 18.94 11.49 -28.04
C MET A 1 18.58 12.38 -26.86
N ILE A 2 17.63 13.28 -27.02
CA ILE A 2 17.10 14.08 -25.89
C ILE A 2 16.22 13.14 -25.08
N VAL A 3 16.59 12.91 -23.82
CA VAL A 3 15.75 12.18 -22.87
C VAL A 3 14.73 13.17 -22.32
N SER A 4 13.45 13.01 -22.64
CA SER A 4 12.42 13.84 -22.02
C SER A 4 12.18 13.42 -20.58
N GLU A 5 12.06 14.41 -19.71
CA GLU A 5 11.87 14.20 -18.28
C GLU A 5 10.41 14.43 -17.92
N ILE A 6 9.80 13.42 -17.29
CA ILE A 6 8.43 13.47 -16.78
C ILE A 6 8.53 13.55 -15.27
N ASN A 7 8.07 14.65 -14.71
CA ASN A 7 8.03 14.86 -13.27
C ASN A 7 6.60 14.63 -12.78
N ILE A 8 6.45 13.71 -11.84
CA ILE A 8 5.18 13.42 -11.18
C ILE A 8 5.26 13.99 -9.76
N LYS A 9 4.35 14.89 -9.40
CA LYS A 9 4.20 15.41 -8.04
C LYS A 9 3.17 14.57 -7.29
N LEU A 10 3.65 13.76 -6.36
CA LEU A 10 2.85 12.97 -5.45
C LEU A 10 2.88 13.58 -4.05
N THR A 11 1.73 13.71 -3.40
CA THR A 11 1.66 14.04 -1.98
C THR A 11 1.15 12.87 -1.16
N ILE A 12 1.60 12.78 0.10
CA ILE A 12 1.08 11.80 1.06
C ILE A 12 0.42 12.53 2.22
N LEU A 13 -0.84 12.21 2.45
CA LEU A 13 -1.73 12.92 3.39
C LEU A 13 -2.38 11.94 4.36
N GLY A 14 -2.81 12.44 5.51
CA GLY A 14 -3.46 11.66 6.57
C GLY A 14 -3.03 12.09 7.96
N GLN A 15 -3.73 11.56 8.96
CA GLN A 15 -3.50 11.87 10.37
C GLN A 15 -2.05 11.58 10.80
N TRP A 16 -1.60 12.17 11.91
CA TRP A 16 -0.36 11.79 12.58
C TRP A 16 -0.37 10.30 12.98
N GLY A 17 0.79 9.63 12.97
CA GLY A 17 0.91 8.24 13.45
C GLY A 17 0.40 7.14 12.50
N VAL A 18 -0.27 7.47 11.38
CA VAL A 18 -0.74 6.49 10.39
C VAL A 18 0.39 5.84 9.59
N GLY A 19 1.59 6.42 9.60
CA GLY A 19 2.79 5.84 9.00
C GLY A 19 3.21 6.41 7.63
N LYS A 20 2.80 7.64 7.27
CA LYS A 20 3.18 8.32 6.01
C LYS A 20 4.69 8.25 5.72
N THR A 21 5.51 8.73 6.64
CA THR A 21 6.97 8.71 6.51
C THR A 21 7.55 7.31 6.43
N SER A 22 6.98 6.35 7.17
CA SER A 22 7.40 4.94 7.10
C SER A 22 7.12 4.33 5.73
N ILE A 23 5.97 4.65 5.12
CA ILE A 23 5.63 4.23 3.76
C ILE A 23 6.63 4.83 2.76
N VAL A 24 6.94 6.12 2.87
CA VAL A 24 7.93 6.78 1.99
C VAL A 24 9.29 6.12 2.13
N ASN A 25 9.77 5.94 3.36
CA ASN A 25 11.06 5.32 3.65
C ASN A 25 11.13 3.88 3.11
N SER A 26 10.10 3.08 3.36
CA SER A 26 9.98 1.72 2.83
C SER A 26 10.05 1.71 1.29
N PHE A 27 9.33 2.63 0.63
CA PHE A 27 9.33 2.70 -0.83
C PHE A 27 10.68 3.08 -1.45
N ILE A 28 11.42 4.00 -0.81
CA ILE A 28 12.74 4.44 -1.29
C ILE A 28 13.89 3.55 -0.77
N GLY A 29 13.59 2.46 -0.07
CA GLY A 29 14.59 1.49 0.41
C GLY A 29 15.42 1.99 1.59
N LYS A 30 14.88 2.89 2.41
CA LYS A 30 15.47 3.25 3.70
C LYS A 30 15.02 2.26 4.77
N ASP A 31 15.89 2.03 5.75
CA ASP A 31 15.57 1.17 6.89
C ASP A 31 14.33 1.66 7.63
N PHE A 32 13.51 0.70 8.07
CA PHE A 32 12.35 1.00 8.90
C PHE A 32 12.84 1.47 10.27
N PRO A 33 12.44 2.67 10.75
CA PRO A 33 12.97 3.20 11.99
C PRO A 33 12.47 2.36 13.18
N SER A 34 13.38 2.02 14.11
CA SER A 34 13.05 1.27 15.33
C SER A 34 12.23 2.09 16.34
N MET A 35 12.24 3.41 16.21
CA MET A 35 11.48 4.35 17.04
C MET A 35 10.68 5.32 16.17
N TYR A 36 9.47 5.64 16.59
CA TYR A 36 8.66 6.66 15.91
C TYR A 36 9.25 8.05 16.15
N ILE A 37 9.66 8.71 15.07
CA ILE A 37 10.08 10.12 15.07
C ILE A 37 9.11 10.87 14.16
N PRO A 38 8.30 11.80 14.68
CA PRO A 38 7.31 12.48 13.85
C PRO A 38 7.95 13.53 12.94
N THR A 39 7.47 13.61 11.70
CA THR A 39 7.95 14.58 10.70
C THR A 39 7.60 16.00 11.09
N ILE A 40 8.60 16.89 11.03
CA ILE A 40 8.46 18.33 11.24
C ILE A 40 8.43 19.00 9.86
N GLY A 41 7.36 19.73 9.56
CA GLY A 41 7.23 20.42 8.27
C GLY A 41 6.90 19.47 7.10
N SER A 42 7.65 19.58 6.00
CA SER A 42 7.54 18.69 4.84
C SER A 42 8.91 18.20 4.38
N ASN A 43 8.99 16.94 3.96
CA ASN A 43 10.16 16.37 3.33
C ASN A 43 9.86 15.96 1.88
N ILE A 44 10.83 16.06 0.99
CA ILE A 44 10.68 15.64 -0.41
C ILE A 44 11.60 14.45 -0.66
N ALA A 45 11.01 13.28 -0.85
CA ALA A 45 11.71 12.11 -1.36
C ALA A 45 11.59 12.03 -2.88
N ARG A 46 12.58 11.42 -3.54
CA ARG A 46 12.61 11.25 -5.00
C ARG A 46 12.95 9.81 -5.37
N LYS A 47 12.25 9.28 -6.36
CA LYS A 47 12.59 8.02 -7.01
C LYS A 47 12.49 8.19 -8.52
N GLU A 48 13.40 7.58 -9.25
CA GLU A 48 13.50 7.76 -10.70
C GLU A 48 13.55 6.43 -11.43
N TYR A 49 12.94 6.42 -12.61
CA TYR A 49 12.90 5.29 -13.52
C TYR A 49 13.44 5.75 -14.87
N LYS A 50 14.49 5.07 -15.34
CA LYS A 50 15.08 5.31 -16.65
C LYS A 50 14.37 4.40 -17.66
N LEU A 51 13.64 4.99 -18.58
CA LEU A 51 13.06 4.31 -19.74
C LEU A 51 13.98 4.55 -20.95
N ILE A 52 13.74 3.84 -22.05
CA ILE A 52 14.57 3.90 -23.27
C ILE A 52 14.82 5.36 -23.74
N SER A 53 13.77 6.18 -23.80
CA SER A 53 13.84 7.56 -24.29
C SER A 53 13.28 8.60 -23.31
N ASN A 54 12.88 8.17 -22.11
CA ASN A 54 12.23 9.03 -21.13
C ASN A 54 12.82 8.77 -19.73
N ARG A 55 12.79 9.78 -18.86
CA ARG A 55 13.07 9.61 -17.43
C ARG A 55 11.82 9.99 -16.66
N VAL A 56 11.30 9.07 -15.87
CA VAL A 56 10.15 9.32 -14.98
C VAL A 56 10.70 9.59 -13.59
N ARG A 57 10.46 10.80 -13.06
CA ARG A 57 10.82 11.18 -11.69
C ARG A 57 9.56 11.34 -10.86
N LEU A 58 9.41 10.51 -9.83
CA LEU A 58 8.40 10.68 -8.81
C LEU A 58 8.96 11.56 -7.68
N ASN A 59 8.34 12.71 -7.45
CA ASN A 59 8.64 13.62 -6.35
C ASN A 59 7.55 13.46 -5.27
N ILE A 60 7.93 12.90 -4.13
CA ILE A 60 7.01 12.52 -3.05
C ILE A 60 7.11 13.56 -1.94
N TRP A 61 6.03 14.28 -1.71
CA TRP A 61 5.89 15.24 -0.63
C TRP A 61 5.34 14.52 0.62
N ASP A 62 6.22 14.24 1.57
CA ASP A 62 5.87 13.70 2.88
C ASP A 62 5.54 14.86 3.83
N ILE A 63 4.26 15.03 4.12
CA ILE A 63 3.76 16.15 4.93
C ILE A 63 3.62 15.72 6.39
N GLY A 64 4.23 16.47 7.31
CA GLY A 64 4.07 16.26 8.75
C GLY A 64 2.62 16.44 9.18
N GLY A 65 2.07 15.48 9.93
CA GLY A 65 0.70 15.53 10.44
C GLY A 65 0.55 16.08 11.86
N GLN A 66 1.60 16.63 12.46
CA GLN A 66 1.56 17.12 13.84
C GLN A 66 0.70 18.40 13.95
N ARG A 67 0.00 18.59 15.08
CA ARG A 67 -0.89 19.75 15.32
C ARG A 67 -0.19 21.11 15.27
N SER A 68 1.10 21.16 15.52
CA SER A 68 1.95 22.37 15.41
C SER A 68 2.25 22.76 13.97
N PHE A 69 1.92 21.90 13.00
CA PHE A 69 1.97 22.16 11.57
C PHE A 69 0.56 22.09 11.00
N ASN A 70 0.22 22.92 10.02
CA ASN A 70 -1.09 22.85 9.38
C ASN A 70 -1.02 21.94 8.15
N PRO A 71 -1.32 20.62 8.25
CA PRO A 71 -1.29 19.71 7.11
C PRO A 71 -2.36 20.06 6.06
N LEU A 72 -3.32 20.92 6.39
CA LEU A 72 -4.38 21.39 5.50
C LEU A 72 -4.01 22.67 4.74
N ASN A 73 -2.76 23.13 4.83
CA ASN A 73 -2.30 24.28 4.06
C ASN A 73 -2.48 24.03 2.55
N PRO A 74 -3.19 24.91 1.81
CA PRO A 74 -3.46 24.75 0.37
C PRO A 74 -2.24 24.46 -0.50
N ILE A 75 -1.05 24.89 -0.09
CA ILE A 75 0.19 24.65 -0.83
C ILE A 75 0.48 23.15 -1.04
N PHE A 76 0.05 22.29 -0.10
CA PHE A 76 0.23 20.85 -0.18
C PHE A 76 -0.80 20.14 -1.06
N PHE A 77 -1.85 20.85 -1.49
CA PHE A 77 -2.94 20.34 -2.33
C PHE A 77 -2.89 20.93 -3.74
N SER A 78 -2.00 21.87 -4.02
CA SER A 78 -1.95 22.60 -5.28
C SER A 78 -1.05 21.90 -6.32
N ASN A 79 -1.53 21.86 -7.57
CA ASN A 79 -0.81 21.32 -8.73
C ASN A 79 -0.31 19.89 -8.52
N LEU A 80 -1.15 19.03 -7.93
CA LEU A 80 -0.82 17.63 -7.69
C LEU A 80 -1.20 16.77 -8.90
N ASP A 81 -0.29 15.90 -9.30
CA ASP A 81 -0.56 14.85 -10.28
C ASP A 81 -1.21 13.64 -9.61
N SER A 82 -0.82 13.37 -8.36
CA SER A 82 -1.32 12.23 -7.59
C SER A 82 -1.32 12.49 -6.09
N ALA A 83 -2.15 11.75 -5.36
CA ALA A 83 -2.21 11.79 -3.90
C ALA A 83 -2.45 10.40 -3.30
N LEU A 84 -1.76 10.11 -2.20
CA LEU A 84 -2.03 8.96 -1.35
C LEU A 84 -2.65 9.44 -0.03
N LEU A 85 -3.88 9.00 0.24
CA LEU A 85 -4.61 9.27 1.47
C LEU A 85 -4.44 8.07 2.42
N ILE A 86 -3.59 8.24 3.44
CA ILE A 86 -3.17 7.15 4.32
C ILE A 86 -4.04 7.10 5.57
N PHE A 87 -4.59 5.92 5.87
CA PHE A 87 -5.29 5.62 7.11
C PHE A 87 -4.71 4.38 7.80
N ASP A 88 -5.00 4.20 9.09
CA ASP A 88 -4.53 3.05 9.86
C ASP A 88 -5.62 1.97 9.88
N LEU A 89 -5.30 0.77 9.39
CA LEU A 89 -6.24 -0.35 9.40
C LEU A 89 -6.68 -0.78 10.81
N ASN A 90 -5.91 -0.43 11.85
CA ASN A 90 -6.24 -0.74 13.25
C ASN A 90 -7.12 0.32 13.89
N ASN A 91 -7.15 1.54 13.33
CA ASN A 91 -7.99 2.64 13.79
C ASN A 91 -8.73 3.28 12.60
N PRO A 92 -9.49 2.49 11.80
CA PRO A 92 -10.00 2.96 10.51
C PRO A 92 -11.06 4.04 10.68
N LYS A 93 -11.86 4.01 11.76
CA LYS A 93 -12.93 5.00 11.98
C LYS A 93 -12.39 6.43 12.11
N GLU A 94 -11.49 6.62 13.07
CA GLU A 94 -10.93 7.94 13.35
C GLU A 94 -10.11 8.46 12.15
N THR A 95 -9.23 7.61 11.63
CA THR A 95 -8.30 8.02 10.56
C THR A 95 -9.00 8.26 9.21
N LEU A 96 -10.05 7.51 8.86
CA LEU A 96 -10.85 7.77 7.66
C LEU A 96 -11.71 9.02 7.84
N GLN A 97 -12.34 9.22 8.99
CA GLN A 97 -13.15 10.42 9.23
C GLN A 97 -12.33 11.70 9.04
N GLU A 98 -11.08 11.70 9.52
CA GLU A 98 -10.17 12.83 9.33
C GLU A 98 -9.78 13.02 7.85
N LEU A 99 -9.65 11.96 7.05
CA LEU A 99 -9.33 12.06 5.61
C LEU A 99 -10.50 12.60 4.78
N LEU A 100 -11.69 12.03 4.98
CA LEU A 100 -12.85 12.26 4.10
C LEU A 100 -13.39 13.69 4.18
N GLN A 101 -13.21 14.36 5.33
CA GLN A 101 -13.75 15.70 5.55
C GLN A 101 -12.84 16.81 4.97
N PRO A 102 -11.68 17.13 5.57
CA PRO A 102 -10.83 18.23 5.10
C PRO A 102 -9.90 17.88 3.92
N TYR A 103 -9.27 16.69 3.90
CA TYR A 103 -8.23 16.40 2.89
C TYR A 103 -8.84 16.20 1.50
N MET A 104 -9.91 15.40 1.40
CA MET A 104 -10.59 15.20 0.12
C MET A 104 -11.21 16.49 -0.42
N LYS A 105 -11.85 17.30 0.44
CA LYS A 105 -12.37 18.61 0.05
C LYS A 105 -11.28 19.52 -0.52
N ASN A 106 -10.10 19.55 0.10
CA ASN A 106 -8.99 20.34 -0.39
C ASN A 106 -8.41 19.77 -1.70
N LEU A 107 -8.28 18.44 -1.83
CA LEU A 107 -7.84 17.82 -3.09
C LEU A 107 -8.79 18.18 -4.24
N SER A 108 -10.10 18.01 -4.06
CA SER A 108 -11.10 18.36 -5.08
C SER A 108 -11.08 19.84 -5.44
N LYS A 109 -10.79 20.73 -4.47
CA LYS A 109 -10.73 22.16 -4.68
C LYS A 109 -9.46 22.61 -5.42
N TYR A 110 -8.30 22.07 -5.07
CA TYR A 110 -7.00 22.58 -5.51
C TYR A 110 -6.33 21.72 -6.59
N SER A 111 -6.72 20.46 -6.73
CA SER A 111 -6.24 19.52 -7.76
C SER A 111 -7.34 18.52 -8.16
N PRO A 112 -8.41 18.96 -8.85
CA PRO A 112 -9.55 18.10 -9.21
C PRO A 112 -9.18 16.91 -10.12
N GLU A 113 -8.12 17.05 -10.90
CA GLU A 113 -7.61 16.05 -11.84
C GLU A 113 -6.62 15.06 -11.22
N CYS A 114 -6.39 15.17 -9.90
CA CYS A 114 -5.40 14.38 -9.16
C CYS A 114 -5.80 12.91 -9.06
N ILE A 115 -4.91 12.02 -9.51
CA ILE A 115 -5.08 10.58 -9.34
C ILE A 115 -4.91 10.24 -7.86
N THR A 116 -5.99 9.81 -7.22
CA THR A 116 -6.04 9.68 -5.76
C THR A 116 -6.35 8.26 -5.33
N TYR A 117 -5.56 7.74 -4.38
CA TYR A 117 -5.74 6.42 -3.79
C TYR A 117 -5.91 6.52 -2.28
N LEU A 118 -6.75 5.66 -1.72
CA LEU A 118 -6.79 5.41 -0.28
C LEU A 118 -5.89 4.23 0.06
N ILE A 119 -5.02 4.43 1.04
CA ILE A 119 -4.03 3.45 1.45
C ILE A 119 -4.26 3.09 2.91
N GLY A 120 -4.69 1.86 3.14
CA GLY A 120 -4.80 1.29 4.49
C GLY A 120 -3.45 0.72 4.91
N ASN A 121 -2.76 1.37 5.83
CA ASN A 121 -1.46 0.92 6.32
C ASN A 121 -1.58 0.00 7.54
N LYS A 122 -0.47 -0.65 7.89
CA LYS A 122 -0.32 -1.55 9.04
C LYS A 122 -1.13 -2.85 8.89
N SER A 123 -1.20 -3.38 7.67
CA SER A 123 -1.88 -4.66 7.41
C SER A 123 -1.24 -5.84 8.13
N ASP A 124 0.03 -5.72 8.55
CA ASP A 124 0.75 -6.71 9.35
C ASP A 124 0.19 -6.91 10.76
N LEU A 125 -0.65 -6.00 11.25
CA LEU A 125 -1.28 -6.09 12.57
C LEU A 125 -2.70 -6.65 12.52
N ILE A 126 -3.28 -6.81 11.32
CA ILE A 126 -4.64 -7.33 11.17
C ILE A 126 -4.62 -8.83 11.37
N LYS A 127 -5.50 -9.32 12.24
CA LYS A 127 -5.70 -10.74 12.50
C LYS A 127 -6.87 -11.28 11.68
N PRO A 128 -6.94 -12.60 11.41
CA PRO A 128 -8.04 -13.21 10.69
C PRO A 128 -9.41 -12.81 11.24
N GLU A 129 -9.57 -12.90 12.57
CA GLU A 129 -10.81 -12.62 13.30
C GLU A 129 -11.29 -11.15 13.20
N ASP A 130 -10.38 -10.21 12.92
CA ASP A 130 -10.71 -8.77 12.85
C ASP A 130 -11.17 -8.35 11.44
N SER A 131 -11.07 -9.22 10.43
CA SER A 131 -11.30 -8.88 9.02
C SER A 131 -12.72 -8.40 8.74
N GLU A 132 -13.72 -9.00 9.39
CA GLU A 132 -15.12 -8.61 9.23
C GLU A 132 -15.40 -7.23 9.84
N ILE A 133 -14.93 -7.01 11.06
CA ILE A 133 -15.07 -5.73 11.77
C ILE A 133 -14.38 -4.61 10.99
N LEU A 134 -13.18 -4.87 10.47
CA LEU A 134 -12.43 -3.95 9.61
C LEU A 134 -13.25 -3.55 8.38
N LEU A 135 -13.77 -4.51 7.62
CA LEU A 135 -14.57 -4.21 6.42
C LEU A 135 -15.82 -3.41 6.75
N ASN A 136 -16.55 -3.78 7.80
CA ASN A 136 -17.74 -3.06 8.21
C ASN A 136 -17.41 -1.61 8.58
N ASN A 137 -16.30 -1.40 9.30
CA ASN A 137 -15.81 -0.07 9.67
C ASN A 137 -15.34 0.77 8.49
N ILE A 138 -14.89 0.18 7.38
CA ILE A 138 -14.52 0.92 6.17
C ILE A 138 -15.77 1.18 5.30
N ARG A 139 -16.63 0.17 5.13
CA ARG A 139 -17.84 0.24 4.30
C ARG A 139 -18.84 1.29 4.76
N GLN A 140 -18.95 1.54 6.07
CA GLN A 140 -19.85 2.56 6.62
C GLN A 140 -19.60 3.97 6.07
N TYR A 141 -18.38 4.25 5.59
CA TYR A 141 -18.02 5.55 5.04
C TYR A 141 -18.43 5.72 3.56
N GLN A 142 -18.97 4.67 2.92
CA GLN A 142 -19.48 4.70 1.55
C GLN A 142 -18.50 5.38 0.58
N ILE A 143 -17.24 5.00 0.68
CA ILE A 143 -16.16 5.59 -0.12
C ILE A 143 -16.37 5.17 -1.58
N GLU A 144 -16.72 6.12 -2.43
CA GLU A 144 -16.89 5.92 -3.87
C GLU A 144 -15.89 6.74 -4.67
N GLY A 145 -15.44 6.21 -5.81
CA GLY A 145 -14.54 6.90 -6.73
C GLY A 145 -13.04 6.86 -6.37
N PHE A 146 -12.67 6.28 -5.23
CA PHE A 146 -11.26 6.17 -4.79
C PHE A 146 -10.87 4.70 -4.64
N PRO A 147 -9.94 4.18 -5.47
CA PRO A 147 -9.43 2.83 -5.29
C PRO A 147 -8.69 2.69 -3.95
N ILE A 148 -8.88 1.55 -3.30
CA ILE A 148 -8.30 1.26 -1.98
C ILE A 148 -7.28 0.14 -2.08
N ILE A 149 -6.12 0.35 -1.45
CA ILE A 149 -5.02 -0.63 -1.40
C ILE A 149 -4.58 -0.77 0.06
N PHE A 150 -4.34 -2.01 0.51
CA PHE A 150 -3.79 -2.24 1.85
C PHE A 150 -2.30 -2.59 1.74
N VAL A 151 -1.51 -1.99 2.63
CA VAL A 151 -0.05 -2.09 2.66
C VAL A 151 0.46 -2.30 4.08
N SER A 152 1.70 -2.76 4.18
CA SER A 152 2.47 -2.66 5.42
C SER A 152 3.82 -2.03 5.14
N ALA A 153 4.03 -0.82 5.67
CA ALA A 153 5.35 -0.19 5.66
C ALA A 153 6.40 -1.00 6.43
N LYS A 154 5.98 -1.75 7.47
CA LYS A 154 6.87 -2.53 8.33
C LYS A 154 7.42 -3.75 7.61
N THR A 155 6.56 -4.49 6.91
CA THR A 155 6.95 -5.70 6.17
C THR A 155 7.21 -5.43 4.68
N GLN A 156 7.09 -4.17 4.25
CA GLN A 156 7.20 -3.71 2.87
C GLN A 156 6.16 -4.30 1.91
N ASP A 157 5.08 -4.88 2.44
CA ASP A 157 4.08 -5.58 1.64
C ASP A 157 3.22 -4.57 0.85
N ASN A 158 3.08 -4.84 -0.45
CA ASN A 158 2.39 -4.00 -1.44
C ASN A 158 2.89 -2.55 -1.60
N ILE A 159 3.98 -2.17 -0.92
CA ILE A 159 4.51 -0.80 -0.96
C ILE A 159 4.99 -0.46 -2.38
N SER A 160 5.88 -1.27 -2.95
CA SER A 160 6.43 -0.98 -4.28
C SER A 160 5.34 -0.97 -5.35
N GLU A 161 4.45 -1.96 -5.32
CA GLU A 161 3.35 -2.11 -6.27
C GLU A 161 2.33 -0.96 -6.17
N ALA A 162 2.00 -0.47 -4.97
CA ALA A 162 1.06 0.64 -4.81
C ALA A 162 1.58 1.94 -5.48
N PHE A 163 2.86 2.26 -5.28
CA PHE A 163 3.48 3.42 -5.94
C PHE A 163 3.63 3.20 -7.45
N SER A 164 3.98 1.99 -7.88
CA SER A 164 4.04 1.64 -9.30
C SER A 164 2.68 1.79 -9.99
N LEU A 165 1.58 1.41 -9.32
CA LEU A 165 0.23 1.56 -9.85
C LEU A 165 -0.13 3.04 -10.07
N VAL A 166 0.24 3.91 -9.13
CA VAL A 166 0.02 5.36 -9.26
C VAL A 166 0.81 5.92 -10.45
N ILE A 167 2.10 5.57 -10.57
CA ILE A 167 2.93 6.00 -11.71
C ILE A 167 2.35 5.47 -13.02
N PHE A 168 1.99 4.19 -13.08
CA PHE A 168 1.41 3.56 -14.26
C PHE A 168 0.13 4.28 -14.72
N ASN A 169 -0.78 4.57 -13.80
CA ASN A 169 -2.04 5.24 -14.15
C ASN A 169 -1.85 6.71 -14.53
N PHE A 170 -0.89 7.41 -13.92
CA PHE A 170 -0.51 8.74 -14.38
C PHE A 170 0.04 8.69 -15.81
N LEU A 171 0.95 7.76 -16.10
CA LEU A 171 1.52 7.60 -17.44
C LEU A 171 0.46 7.20 -18.48
N LYS A 172 -0.51 6.36 -18.10
CA LYS A 172 -1.66 5.99 -18.95
C LYS A 172 -2.57 7.19 -19.23
N LYS A 173 -2.80 8.06 -18.24
CA LYS A 173 -3.51 9.34 -18.41
C LYS A 173 -2.75 10.27 -19.37
N LEU A 174 -1.44 10.47 -19.12
CA LEU A 174 -0.56 11.29 -19.96
C LEU A 174 -0.52 10.82 -21.42
N GLU A 175 -0.42 9.51 -21.64
CA GLU A 175 -0.43 8.89 -22.96
C GLU A 175 -1.74 9.15 -23.72
N LYS A 176 -2.88 9.14 -23.01
CA LYS A 176 -4.20 9.39 -23.60
C LYS A 176 -4.43 10.87 -23.92
N GLU A 177 -3.93 11.76 -23.07
CA GLU A 177 -4.18 13.21 -23.17
C GLU A 177 -3.17 13.94 -24.06
N SER A 178 -1.94 13.43 -24.16
CA SER A 178 -0.91 14.04 -24.97
C SER A 178 -1.00 13.67 -26.45
N LYS A 179 -0.74 14.65 -27.32
CA LYS A 179 -0.59 14.44 -28.77
C LYS A 179 0.86 14.18 -29.18
N ASP A 180 1.78 14.20 -28.23
CA ASP A 180 3.20 14.03 -28.50
C ASP A 180 3.55 12.54 -28.62
N GLU A 181 4.06 12.16 -29.80
CA GLU A 181 4.40 10.77 -30.14
C GLU A 181 5.43 10.18 -29.18
N GLN A 182 6.23 11.01 -28.49
CA GLN A 182 7.21 10.53 -27.51
C GLN A 182 6.58 9.84 -26.28
N PHE A 183 5.32 10.14 -25.96
CA PHE A 183 4.60 9.53 -24.83
C PHE A 183 3.78 8.30 -25.22
N LYS A 184 3.65 8.01 -26.51
CA LYS A 184 2.96 6.81 -26.97
C LYS A 184 3.68 5.55 -26.47
N GLY A 185 2.93 4.63 -25.88
CA GLY A 185 3.43 3.40 -25.25
C GLY A 185 4.25 3.62 -23.98
N ILE A 186 4.26 4.82 -23.39
CA ILE A 186 5.10 5.09 -22.21
C ILE A 186 4.66 4.28 -20.98
N SER A 187 3.36 4.10 -20.79
CA SER A 187 2.81 3.30 -19.70
C SER A 187 3.29 1.84 -19.78
N LYS A 188 3.33 1.28 -20.99
CA LYS A 188 3.87 -0.05 -21.28
C LYS A 188 5.38 -0.14 -21.02
N ARG A 189 6.17 0.82 -21.51
CA ARG A 189 7.62 0.87 -21.25
C ARG A 189 7.94 0.95 -19.76
N PHE A 190 7.13 1.68 -18.99
CA PHE A 190 7.26 1.73 -17.54
C PHE A 190 7.03 0.36 -16.90
N LEU A 191 5.95 -0.34 -17.26
CA LEU A 191 5.66 -1.70 -16.79
C LEU A 191 6.81 -2.68 -17.10
N GLU A 192 7.35 -2.64 -18.33
CA GLU A 192 8.52 -3.43 -18.73
C GLU A 192 9.74 -3.12 -17.86
N SER A 193 9.99 -1.85 -17.54
CA SER A 193 11.14 -1.43 -16.70
C SER A 193 11.09 -1.94 -15.26
N ILE A 194 9.90 -2.30 -14.76
CA ILE A 194 9.71 -2.84 -13.42
C ILE A 194 9.36 -4.33 -13.41
N ASN A 195 9.39 -4.99 -14.58
CA ASN A 195 9.02 -6.41 -14.77
C ASN A 195 7.62 -6.74 -14.19
N LYS A 196 6.62 -5.91 -14.49
CA LYS A 196 5.22 -6.12 -14.07
C LYS A 196 4.29 -5.94 -15.25
N THR A 197 3.08 -6.46 -15.14
CA THR A 197 1.95 -6.19 -16.03
C THR A 197 0.98 -5.19 -15.39
N GLY A 198 0.03 -4.66 -16.17
CA GLY A 198 -1.04 -3.84 -15.63
C GLY A 198 -1.92 -4.63 -14.65
N GLU A 199 -2.20 -5.90 -14.97
CA GLU A 199 -2.97 -6.81 -14.12
C GLU A 199 -2.31 -7.04 -12.76
N ASP A 200 -0.99 -7.26 -12.73
CA ASP A 200 -0.23 -7.42 -11.48
C ASP A 200 -0.44 -6.25 -10.51
N LEU A 201 -0.54 -5.03 -11.04
CA LEU A 201 -0.75 -3.83 -10.25
C LEU A 201 -2.23 -3.63 -9.90
N GLU A 202 -3.14 -3.85 -10.85
CA GLU A 202 -4.59 -3.69 -10.64
C GLU A 202 -5.14 -4.70 -9.62
N HIS A 203 -4.54 -5.89 -9.49
CA HIS A 203 -4.89 -6.89 -8.47
C HIS A 203 -4.77 -6.38 -7.03
N LEU A 204 -3.97 -5.35 -6.78
CA LEU A 204 -3.87 -4.70 -5.46
C LEU A 204 -5.18 -4.05 -5.00
N ILE A 205 -6.00 -3.58 -5.95
CA ILE A 205 -7.20 -2.82 -5.63
C ILE A 205 -8.19 -3.73 -4.91
N ILE A 206 -8.69 -3.26 -3.78
CA ILE A 206 -9.70 -3.95 -2.98
C ILE A 206 -11.08 -3.45 -3.42
N ASN A 207 -11.87 -4.35 -4.02
CA ASN A 207 -13.28 -4.10 -4.24
C ASN A 207 -14.04 -4.29 -2.93
N LEU A 208 -14.26 -3.20 -2.19
CA LEU A 208 -14.96 -3.24 -0.92
C LEU A 208 -16.38 -3.81 -1.02
N LYS A 209 -17.07 -3.67 -2.16
CA LYS A 209 -18.45 -4.14 -2.33
C LYS A 209 -18.53 -5.66 -2.48
N GLU A 210 -17.51 -6.26 -3.10
CA GLU A 210 -17.50 -7.70 -3.44
C GLU A 210 -16.62 -8.56 -2.53
N ILE A 211 -15.64 -7.96 -1.83
CA ILE A 211 -14.67 -8.74 -1.08
C ILE A 211 -15.31 -9.43 0.14
N ASP A 212 -15.15 -10.75 0.19
CA ASP A 212 -15.52 -11.58 1.33
C ASP A 212 -14.54 -11.36 2.50
N PRO A 213 -15.01 -11.19 3.75
CA PRO A 213 -14.14 -11.00 4.90
C PRO A 213 -13.07 -12.08 5.10
N ASN A 214 -13.39 -13.36 4.86
CA ASN A 214 -12.43 -14.46 5.01
C ASN A 214 -11.37 -14.43 3.89
N LYS A 215 -11.74 -13.92 2.70
CA LYS A 215 -10.79 -13.72 1.60
C LYS A 215 -9.93 -12.46 1.78
N LEU A 216 -10.41 -11.47 2.54
CA LEU A 216 -9.66 -10.25 2.81
C LEU A 216 -8.33 -10.56 3.48
N TYR A 217 -8.34 -11.31 4.59
CA TYR A 217 -7.11 -11.65 5.33
C TYR A 217 -6.05 -12.22 4.39
N ASN A 218 -6.40 -13.25 3.63
CA ASN A 218 -5.50 -13.87 2.66
C ASN A 218 -4.95 -12.88 1.60
N LYS A 219 -5.73 -11.87 1.20
CA LYS A 219 -5.29 -10.84 0.26
C LYS A 219 -4.32 -9.83 0.90
N ILE A 220 -4.48 -9.53 2.18
CA ILE A 220 -3.81 -8.39 2.85
C ILE A 220 -2.68 -8.82 3.79
N THR A 221 -2.62 -10.11 4.15
CA THR A 221 -1.56 -10.66 4.99
C THR A 221 -0.23 -10.62 4.24
N PRO A 222 0.80 -9.99 4.84
CA PRO A 222 2.11 -9.93 4.26
C PRO A 222 2.68 -11.29 3.85
N THR A 223 3.36 -11.30 2.71
CA THR A 223 3.97 -12.53 2.15
C THR A 223 4.96 -13.18 3.14
N ILE A 224 5.68 -12.37 3.92
CA ILE A 224 6.62 -12.84 4.95
C ILE A 224 5.88 -13.61 6.06
N ILE A 225 4.71 -13.12 6.49
CA ILE A 225 3.90 -13.79 7.52
C ILE A 225 3.36 -15.11 6.98
N LYS A 226 2.88 -15.14 5.72
CA LYS A 226 2.43 -16.38 5.06
C LYS A 226 3.55 -17.44 4.99
N LYS A 227 4.79 -17.02 4.71
CA LYS A 227 5.95 -17.94 4.69
C LYS A 227 6.29 -18.46 6.08
N ASN A 228 6.28 -17.60 7.10
CA ASN A 228 6.55 -18.02 8.47
C ASN A 228 5.49 -19.00 9.00
N VAL A 229 4.20 -18.77 8.73
CA VAL A 229 3.11 -19.70 9.10
C VAL A 229 3.32 -21.06 8.41
N LYS A 230 3.62 -21.07 7.11
CA LYS A 230 3.91 -22.33 6.38
C LYS A 230 5.14 -23.05 6.92
N ASN A 231 6.21 -22.33 7.27
CA ASN A 231 7.42 -22.92 7.84
C ASN A 231 7.12 -23.55 9.21
N VAL A 232 6.38 -22.85 10.08
CA VAL A 232 5.95 -23.36 11.39
C VAL A 232 5.04 -24.58 11.23
N GLU A 233 4.08 -24.56 10.30
CA GLU A 233 3.24 -25.73 10.00
C GLU A 233 4.07 -26.91 9.45
N SER A 234 5.08 -26.65 8.63
CA SER A 234 6.01 -27.67 8.12
C SER A 234 6.95 -28.25 9.18
N GLU A 235 7.29 -27.48 10.21
CA GLU A 235 8.06 -27.94 11.38
C GLU A 235 7.18 -28.68 12.39
N LEU A 236 5.88 -28.39 12.43
CA LEU A 236 4.90 -29.09 13.28
C LEU A 236 4.42 -30.42 12.69
N LEU A 237 4.46 -30.59 11.36
CA LEU A 237 4.15 -31.85 10.67
C LEU A 237 5.01 -33.04 11.14
N PRO A 238 6.35 -32.95 11.25
CA PRO A 238 7.16 -34.05 11.77
C PRO A 238 6.90 -34.36 13.26
N LEU A 239 6.39 -33.41 14.06
CA LEU A 239 6.01 -33.66 15.46
C LEU A 239 4.69 -34.43 15.61
N ARG A 240 3.81 -34.41 14.59
CA ARG A 240 2.59 -35.25 14.57
C ARG A 240 2.91 -36.71 14.27
N GLU A 241 3.85 -36.98 13.36
CA GLU A 241 4.31 -38.35 13.07
C GLU A 241 5.00 -39.02 14.27
N ILE A 242 5.66 -38.24 15.13
CA ILE A 242 6.28 -38.77 16.36
C ILE A 242 5.23 -39.18 17.40
N LYS A 243 4.06 -38.52 17.45
CA LYS A 243 2.97 -38.92 18.37
C LYS A 243 2.28 -40.22 17.94
N ASP A 244 2.19 -40.47 16.63
CA ASP A 244 1.61 -41.71 16.10
C ASP A 244 2.54 -42.92 16.30
N LEU A 245 3.86 -42.71 16.38
CA LEU A 245 4.83 -43.76 16.71
C LEU A 245 4.81 -44.15 18.20
N THR A 246 4.54 -43.22 19.12
CA THR A 246 4.43 -43.53 20.56
C THR A 246 3.15 -44.29 20.92
N ASN A 247 2.06 -44.12 20.17
CA ASN A 247 0.81 -44.87 20.41
C ASN A 247 0.81 -46.28 19.80
N ALA A 248 1.77 -46.59 18.92
CA ALA A 248 1.89 -47.92 18.29
C ALA A 248 2.73 -48.92 19.11
N GLN A 249 3.35 -48.51 20.23
CA GLN A 249 4.17 -49.38 21.08
C GLN A 249 3.47 -49.91 22.34
N GLU A 250 2.20 -49.57 22.60
CA GLU A 250 1.44 -50.05 23.77
C GLU A 250 0.58 -51.31 23.52
N PHE A 251 0.65 -51.94 22.34
CA PHE A 251 -0.11 -53.15 22.03
C PHE A 251 0.79 -54.33 21.62
N ASP A 252 1.60 -54.86 22.54
CA ASP A 252 2.12 -56.25 22.40
C ASP A 252 2.70 -56.87 23.69
N PHE A 253 2.01 -56.69 24.83
CA PHE A 253 2.30 -57.43 26.06
C PHE A 253 1.00 -57.94 26.70
N ASP A 254 0.30 -58.87 26.02
CA ASP A 254 -0.69 -59.74 26.68
C ASP A 254 -1.09 -60.92 25.77
N ARG A 255 -0.11 -61.77 25.42
CA ARG A 255 -0.36 -63.18 25.04
C ARG A 255 0.86 -64.02 25.41
N ASN A 256 0.85 -64.54 26.63
CA ASN A 256 1.38 -65.85 27.03
C ASN A 256 1.36 -65.94 28.55
N LEU A 257 0.26 -66.44 29.11
CA LEU A 257 0.17 -67.17 30.38
C LEU A 257 -1.18 -67.90 30.42
#